data_AF-A0A193BV33-F1
#
_entry.id   AF-A0A193BV33-F1
#
_cell.length_a   1.000
_cell.length_b   1.000
_cell.length_c   1.000
_cell.angle_alpha   90.00
_cell.angle_beta   90.00
_cell.angle_gamma   90.00
#
_symmetry.space_group_name_H-M   'P 1'
#
loop_
_entity.id
_entity.type
_entity.pdbx_description
1 polymer ?
#
loop_
_entity_poly.entity_id
_entity_poly.type
_entity_poly.pdbx_seq_one_letter_code
_entity_poly.pdbx_strand_id
1 'polypeptide(L)'
;MVTVSFVPDIGQPVHDRARWPADLDEITTERQARQEAAMFADYTVTPNIELAGRTIRSQTTSWREGRHGVVFYVGPAEYARLAADLQALDVVGATVSELRGHPAVDFVERIVASPEFADEDAFWLRGED
;
A
#
# COMPACT_ATOMS: atom_id res chain seq x y z
N MET A 1 -12.45 -7.41 -2.18
CA MET A 1 -11.41 -6.64 -2.89
C MET A 1 -10.36 -6.22 -1.88
N VAL A 2 -9.09 -6.48 -2.19
CA VAL A 2 -7.93 -6.13 -1.36
C VAL A 2 -7.12 -5.09 -2.13
N THR A 3 -6.74 -3.98 -1.50
CA THR A 3 -6.03 -2.88 -2.16
C THR A 3 -4.59 -2.75 -1.69
N VAL A 4 -3.66 -2.73 -2.65
CA VAL A 4 -2.25 -2.37 -2.43
C VAL A 4 -1.98 -1.05 -3.13
N SER A 5 -1.63 -0.01 -2.37
CA SER A 5 -1.42 1.34 -2.90
C SER A 5 0.04 1.76 -2.76
N PHE A 6 0.65 2.16 -3.88
CA PHE A 6 1.97 2.80 -3.90
C PHE A 6 1.77 4.30 -3.77
N VAL A 7 2.07 4.83 -2.59
CA VAL A 7 1.80 6.22 -2.24
C VAL A 7 3.13 6.96 -2.07
N PRO A 8 3.36 8.08 -2.79
CA PRO A 8 4.54 8.92 -2.60
C PRO A 8 4.66 9.37 -1.15
N ASP A 9 5.82 9.91 -0.77
CA ASP A 9 6.10 10.31 0.62
C ASP A 9 4.90 11.03 1.27
N ILE A 10 4.37 10.38 2.30
CA ILE A 10 3.23 10.78 3.13
C ILE A 10 3.65 11.76 4.23
N GLY A 11 4.96 12.01 4.37
CA GLY A 11 5.60 12.98 5.25
C GLY A 11 5.70 12.53 6.71
N GLN A 12 4.65 11.92 7.27
CA GLN A 12 4.68 11.35 8.61
C GLN A 12 4.11 9.93 8.61
N PRO A 13 4.52 9.09 9.57
CA PRO A 13 4.03 7.74 9.63
C PRO A 13 2.50 7.67 9.84
N VAL A 14 1.82 6.88 9.01
CA VAL A 14 0.34 6.74 8.95
C VAL A 14 -0.27 6.30 10.28
N HIS A 15 0.51 5.71 11.17
CA HIS A 15 0.02 5.02 12.37
C HIS A 15 -0.44 5.92 13.52
N ASP A 16 -0.25 7.24 13.46
CA ASP A 16 -0.70 8.15 14.52
C ASP A 16 -1.93 8.96 14.08
N ARG A 17 -3.13 8.42 14.33
CA ARG A 17 -4.42 9.07 14.01
C ARG A 17 -4.56 10.48 14.59
N ALA A 18 -3.88 10.78 15.71
CA ALA A 18 -3.95 12.10 16.32
C ALA A 18 -3.28 13.20 15.48
N ARG A 19 -2.46 12.82 14.50
CA ARG A 19 -1.74 13.74 13.60
C ARG A 19 -2.46 13.97 12.27
N TRP A 20 -3.64 13.37 12.11
CA TRP A 20 -4.37 13.44 10.87
C TRP A 20 -5.16 14.74 10.80
N PRO A 21 -5.34 15.30 9.59
CA PRO A 21 -6.26 16.41 9.40
C PRO A 21 -7.63 16.04 9.97
N ALA A 22 -8.23 16.94 10.75
CA ALA A 22 -9.55 16.72 11.36
C ALA A 22 -10.67 16.61 10.31
N ASP A 23 -10.40 17.07 9.09
CA ASP A 23 -11.30 17.08 7.95
C ASP A 23 -10.58 16.55 6.71
N LEU A 24 -11.09 15.44 6.17
CA LEU A 24 -10.71 14.86 4.88
C LEU A 24 -11.90 14.90 3.90
N ASP A 25 -13.03 15.51 4.26
CA ASP A 25 -14.17 15.70 3.34
C ASP A 25 -13.78 16.68 2.21
N GLU A 26 -12.82 17.58 2.46
CA GLU A 26 -12.24 18.47 1.46
C GLU A 26 -10.71 18.31 1.35
N ILE A 27 -10.27 17.59 0.30
CA ILE A 27 -8.85 17.42 -0.02
C ILE A 27 -8.37 18.64 -0.79
N THR A 28 -7.59 19.50 -0.15
CA THR A 28 -7.11 20.76 -0.75
C THR A 28 -5.61 20.75 -1.06
N THR A 29 -4.89 19.72 -0.62
CA THR A 29 -3.43 19.59 -0.82
C THR A 29 -3.02 18.19 -1.28
N GLU A 30 -1.94 18.10 -2.06
CA GLU A 30 -1.37 16.80 -2.46
C GLU A 30 -1.01 15.92 -1.26
N ARG A 31 -0.54 16.54 -0.16
CA ARG A 31 -0.20 15.81 1.06
C ARG A 31 -1.43 15.17 1.69
N GLN A 32 -2.58 15.86 1.72
CA GLN A 32 -3.83 15.28 2.19
C GLN A 32 -4.29 14.14 1.27
N ALA A 33 -4.18 14.30 -0.05
CA ALA A 33 -4.53 13.24 -1.00
C ALA A 33 -3.69 11.96 -0.77
N ARG A 34 -2.39 12.12 -0.48
CA ARG A 34 -1.50 10.98 -0.16
C ARG A 34 -1.88 10.31 1.17
N GLN A 35 -2.19 11.11 2.18
CA GLN A 35 -2.60 10.60 3.49
C GLN A 35 -3.94 9.85 3.41
N GLU A 36 -4.88 10.39 2.66
CA GLU A 36 -6.16 9.72 2.35
C GLU A 36 -5.91 8.40 1.60
N ALA A 37 -5.16 8.41 0.51
CA ALA A 37 -4.85 7.18 -0.23
C ALA A 37 -4.22 6.09 0.66
N ALA A 38 -3.33 6.47 1.58
CA ALA A 38 -2.74 5.53 2.55
C ALA A 38 -3.73 5.06 3.63
N MET A 39 -4.76 5.85 3.95
CA MET A 39 -5.83 5.48 4.89
C MET A 39 -6.75 4.40 4.35
N PHE A 40 -7.14 4.57 3.09
CA PHE A 40 -8.16 3.75 2.46
C PHE A 40 -7.56 2.52 1.77
N ALA A 41 -6.24 2.36 1.75
CA ALA A 41 -5.60 1.13 1.31
C ALA A 41 -5.58 0.07 2.42
N ASP A 42 -5.79 -1.20 2.08
CA ASP A 42 -5.54 -2.30 3.01
C ASP A 42 -4.02 -2.43 3.26
N TYR A 43 -3.21 -2.25 2.21
CA TYR A 43 -1.76 -2.27 2.25
C TYR A 43 -1.18 -1.05 1.53
N THR A 44 -0.30 -0.29 2.18
CA THR A 44 0.37 0.89 1.62
C THR A 44 1.85 0.63 1.46
N VAL A 45 2.43 1.00 0.32
CA VAL A 45 3.88 1.06 0.08
C VAL A 45 4.29 2.52 -0.03
N THR A 46 5.18 2.99 0.82
CA THR A 46 5.58 4.41 0.84
C THR A 46 7.07 4.58 1.15
N PRO A 47 7.76 5.57 0.55
CA PRO A 47 9.16 5.79 0.82
C PRO A 47 9.38 6.45 2.18
N ASN A 48 10.32 5.94 2.97
CA ASN A 48 10.83 6.62 4.15
C ASN A 48 12.24 6.10 4.46
N ILE A 49 13.23 6.99 4.55
CA ILE A 49 14.63 6.58 4.74
C ILE A 49 14.89 5.98 6.14
N GLU A 50 14.20 6.46 7.17
CA GLU A 50 14.40 6.04 8.56
C GLU A 50 13.68 4.72 8.87
N LEU A 51 12.55 4.50 8.20
CA LEU A 51 11.70 3.33 8.40
C LEU A 51 11.87 2.27 7.29
N ALA A 52 12.74 2.50 6.29
CA ALA A 52 12.95 1.56 5.20
C ALA A 52 13.19 0.11 5.69
N GLY A 53 12.45 -0.83 5.11
CA GLY A 53 12.45 -2.24 5.49
C GLY A 53 11.56 -2.58 6.69
N ARG A 54 10.89 -1.60 7.30
CA ARG A 54 9.92 -1.84 8.38
C ARG A 54 8.51 -1.95 7.83
N THR A 55 7.74 -2.84 8.47
CA THR A 55 6.30 -2.95 8.28
C THR A 55 5.60 -2.53 9.56
N ILE A 56 4.59 -1.67 9.44
CA ILE A 56 3.85 -1.16 10.60
C ILE A 56 2.36 -1.30 10.35
N ARG A 57 1.64 -1.87 11.32
CA ARG A 57 0.18 -1.84 11.35
C ARG A 57 -0.28 -0.43 11.67
N SER A 58 -1.09 0.14 10.79
CA SER A 58 -1.74 1.42 11.00
C SER A 58 -2.77 1.30 12.12
N GLN A 59 -2.79 2.28 13.02
CA GLN A 59 -3.87 2.40 14.01
C GLN A 59 -5.16 2.95 13.39
N THR A 60 -5.10 3.41 12.14
CA THR A 60 -6.31 3.73 11.39
C THR A 60 -6.99 2.45 10.94
N THR A 61 -8.31 2.42 11.12
CA THR A 61 -9.11 1.38 10.51
C THR A 61 -8.96 1.51 9.01
N SER A 62 -8.66 0.41 8.31
CA SER A 62 -8.98 0.35 6.89
C SER A 62 -10.45 0.74 6.72
N TRP A 63 -10.86 1.19 5.54
CA TRP A 63 -12.28 1.45 5.24
C TRP A 63 -13.20 0.24 5.56
N ARG A 64 -12.62 -0.96 5.65
CA ARG A 64 -13.23 -2.15 6.24
C ARG A 64 -13.26 -2.05 7.77
N GLU A 65 -14.47 -1.98 8.31
CA GLU A 65 -14.73 -1.91 9.74
C GLU A 65 -14.00 -3.01 10.52
N GLY A 66 -13.32 -2.63 11.61
CA GLY A 66 -12.61 -3.57 12.49
C GLY A 66 -11.23 -4.05 12.02
N ARG A 67 -10.71 -3.55 10.90
CA ARG A 67 -9.39 -3.95 10.35
C ARG A 67 -8.38 -2.82 10.38
N HIS A 68 -7.10 -3.16 10.49
CA HIS A 68 -5.99 -2.21 10.46
C HIS A 68 -5.36 -2.20 9.06
N GLY A 69 -5.09 -1.02 8.49
CA GLY A 69 -4.24 -0.92 7.31
C GLY A 69 -2.80 -1.32 7.65
N VAL A 70 -2.01 -1.77 6.68
CA VAL A 70 -0.59 -2.13 6.88
C VAL A 70 0.30 -1.28 6.00
N VAL A 71 1.37 -0.71 6.55
CA VAL A 71 2.30 0.15 5.81
C VAL A 71 3.66 -0.52 5.70
N PHE A 72 4.11 -0.71 4.46
CA PHE A 72 5.46 -1.15 4.09
C PHE A 72 6.30 0.06 3.72
N TYR A 73 7.29 0.37 4.55
CA TYR A 73 8.24 1.43 4.27
C TYR A 73 9.39 0.90 3.43
N VAL A 74 9.65 1.57 2.30
CA VAL A 74 10.76 1.25 1.39
C VAL A 74 11.74 2.42 1.32
N GLY A 75 12.96 2.16 0.82
CA GLY A 75 13.88 3.25 0.53
C GLY A 75 13.38 4.12 -0.64
N PRO A 76 13.72 5.42 -0.72
CA PRO A 76 13.29 6.28 -1.83
C PRO A 76 13.68 5.76 -3.22
N ALA A 77 14.87 5.17 -3.36
CA ALA A 77 15.33 4.59 -4.62
C ALA A 77 14.55 3.33 -5.01
N GLU A 78 14.22 2.48 -4.02
CA GLU A 78 13.39 1.30 -4.24
C GLU A 78 11.98 1.72 -4.64
N TYR A 79 11.38 2.68 -3.93
CA TYR A 79 10.07 3.22 -4.28
C TYR A 79 10.03 3.77 -5.70
N ALA A 80 11.02 4.58 -6.10
CA ALA A 80 11.08 5.15 -7.44
C ALA A 80 11.11 4.05 -8.52
N ARG A 81 11.88 2.98 -8.29
CA ARG A 81 11.91 1.81 -9.18
C ARG A 81 10.55 1.11 -9.26
N LEU A 82 9.91 0.86 -8.12
CA LEU A 82 8.60 0.20 -8.06
C LEU A 82 7.50 1.04 -8.72
N ALA A 83 7.47 2.35 -8.45
CA ALA A 83 6.50 3.26 -9.03
C ALA A 83 6.67 3.41 -10.55
N ALA A 84 7.91 3.51 -11.03
CA ALA A 84 8.19 3.59 -12.46
C ALA A 84 7.80 2.30 -13.20
N ASP A 85 8.10 1.14 -12.61
CA ASP A 85 7.68 -0.15 -13.16
C ASP A 85 6.16 -0.27 -13.21
N LEU A 86 5.46 0.07 -12.11
CA LEU A 86 4.00 0.04 -12.04
C LEU A 86 3.33 0.96 -13.08
N GLN A 87 3.91 2.13 -13.36
CA GLN A 87 3.41 3.05 -14.38
C GLN A 87 3.61 2.54 -15.81
N ALA A 88 4.65 1.74 -16.03
CA ALA A 88 4.97 1.18 -17.34
C ALA A 88 4.24 -0.15 -17.62
N LEU A 89 3.64 -0.76 -16.60
CA LEU A 89 2.90 -2.01 -16.72
C LEU A 89 1.60 -1.82 -17.50
N ASP A 90 1.47 -2.58 -18.60
CA ASP A 90 0.19 -2.81 -19.24
C ASP A 90 -0.44 -4.08 -18.66
N VAL A 91 -1.46 -3.89 -17.82
CA VAL A 91 -2.14 -4.98 -17.12
C VAL A 91 -3.39 -5.45 -17.85
N VAL A 92 -3.82 -4.76 -18.92
CA VAL A 92 -5.09 -5.08 -19.59
C VAL A 92 -4.91 -6.34 -20.43
N GLY A 93 -5.55 -7.43 -20.01
CA GLY A 93 -5.50 -8.70 -20.71
C GLY A 93 -4.25 -9.54 -20.43
N ALA A 94 -3.35 -9.07 -19.57
CA ALA A 94 -2.21 -9.83 -19.09
C ALA A 94 -2.60 -10.79 -17.96
N THR A 95 -1.98 -11.97 -17.93
CA THR A 95 -2.08 -12.91 -16.81
C THR A 95 -1.04 -12.58 -15.73
N VAL A 96 -1.30 -12.99 -14.48
CA VAL A 96 -0.34 -12.81 -13.39
C VAL A 96 1.02 -13.45 -13.70
N SER A 97 1.04 -14.60 -14.37
CA SER A 97 2.28 -15.28 -14.76
C SER A 97 3.12 -14.48 -15.76
N GLU A 98 2.49 -13.74 -16.67
CA GLU A 98 3.18 -12.87 -17.64
C GLU A 98 3.73 -11.61 -17.00
N LEU A 99 3.11 -11.18 -15.90
CA LEU A 99 3.52 -10.00 -15.13
C LEU A 99 4.63 -10.31 -14.10
N ARG A 100 4.96 -11.58 -13.85
CA ARG A 100 6.05 -11.97 -12.92
C ARG A 100 7.41 -11.51 -13.42
N GLY A 101 8.28 -11.13 -12.49
CA GLY A 101 9.60 -10.56 -12.78
C GLY A 101 9.57 -9.04 -12.95
N HIS A 102 8.38 -8.43 -13.00
CA HIS A 102 8.22 -6.99 -12.85
C HIS A 102 8.42 -6.60 -11.38
N PRO A 103 9.35 -5.68 -11.06
CA PRO A 103 9.63 -5.25 -9.70
C PRO A 103 8.41 -4.95 -8.83
N ALA A 104 7.39 -4.27 -9.35
CA ALA A 104 6.18 -3.92 -8.61
C ALA A 104 5.32 -5.15 -8.30
N VAL A 105 5.21 -6.08 -9.25
CA VAL A 105 4.44 -7.32 -9.13
C VAL A 105 5.12 -8.26 -8.14
N ASP A 106 6.43 -8.45 -8.26
CA ASP A 106 7.22 -9.25 -7.33
C ASP A 106 7.16 -8.66 -5.89
N PHE A 107 7.05 -7.33 -5.78
CA PHE A 107 6.86 -6.68 -4.48
C PHE A 107 5.47 -6.94 -3.90
N VAL A 108 4.43 -6.92 -4.73
CA VAL A 108 3.07 -7.30 -4.31
C VAL A 108 3.03 -8.77 -3.87
N GLU A 109 3.68 -9.68 -4.60
CA GLU A 109 3.80 -11.09 -4.18
C GLU A 109 4.51 -11.22 -2.81
N ARG A 110 5.55 -10.40 -2.56
CA ARG A 110 6.19 -10.31 -1.24
C ARG A 110 5.25 -9.79 -0.15
N ILE A 111 4.37 -8.84 -0.45
CA ILE A 111 3.34 -8.38 0.49
C ILE A 111 2.39 -9.53 0.81
N VAL A 112 1.90 -10.25 -0.20
CA VAL A 112 0.99 -11.39 -0.01
C VAL A 112 1.63 -12.52 0.81
N ALA A 113 2.93 -12.74 0.64
CA ALA A 113 3.70 -13.72 1.43
C ALA A 113 4.12 -13.22 2.82
N SER A 114 3.84 -11.95 3.16
CA SER A 114 4.22 -11.35 4.44
C SER A 114 3.36 -11.91 5.58
N PRO A 115 3.91 -12.09 6.80
CA PRO A 115 3.10 -12.43 7.99
C PRO A 115 2.10 -11.32 8.37
N GLU A 116 2.26 -10.11 7.81
CA GLU A 116 1.34 -9.00 8.01
C GLU A 116 0.18 -9.00 7.02
N PHE A 117 0.19 -9.91 6.04
CA PHE A 117 -0.94 -10.13 5.15
C PHE A 117 -2.01 -10.94 5.90
N ALA A 118 -3.22 -10.41 5.98
CA ALA A 118 -4.30 -11.06 6.71
C ALA A 118 -4.74 -12.35 5.99
N ASP A 119 -4.96 -13.43 6.74
CA ASP A 119 -5.47 -14.70 6.19
C ASP A 119 -6.80 -14.52 5.43
N GLU A 120 -7.65 -13.61 5.91
CA GLU A 120 -8.91 -13.25 5.26
C GLU A 120 -8.73 -12.54 3.90
N ASP A 121 -7.56 -11.93 3.66
CA ASP A 121 -7.23 -11.34 2.36
C ASP A 121 -6.68 -12.38 1.39
N ALA A 122 -6.05 -13.44 1.90
CA ALA A 122 -5.63 -14.57 1.08
C ALA A 122 -6.82 -15.33 0.49
N PHE A 123 -7.97 -15.35 1.18
CA PHE A 123 -9.22 -15.90 0.64
C PHE A 123 -9.61 -15.24 -0.70
N TRP A 124 -9.49 -13.92 -0.79
CA TRP A 124 -9.80 -13.18 -2.02
C TRP A 124 -8.83 -13.43 -3.17
N LEU A 125 -7.63 -13.95 -2.88
CA LEU A 125 -6.62 -14.30 -3.88
C LEU A 125 -6.70 -15.76 -4.35
N ARG A 126 -7.36 -16.63 -3.58
CA ARG A 126 -7.47 -18.08 -3.90
C ARG A 126 -8.59 -18.42 -4.87
N GLY A 127 -9.51 -17.50 -5.15
CA GLY A 127 -10.53 -17.67 -6.18
C GLY A 127 -11.30 -18.99 -6.06
N GLU A 128 -11.68 -19.39 -4.84
CA GLU A 128 -12.61 -20.51 -4.66
C GLU A 128 -14.04 -19.99 -4.78
N ASP A 129 -14.55 -20.00 -6.01
CA ASP A 129 -15.96 -20.27 -6.36
C ASP A 129 -15.98 -21.36 -7.43
#